data_AF-A0A3B9K1S5-F1
#
_entry.id   AF-A0A3B9K1S5-F1
#
_cell.length_a   1.000
_cell.length_b   1.000
_cell.length_c   1.000
_cell.angle_alpha   90.00
_cell.angle_beta   90.00
_cell.angle_gamma   90.00
#
_symmetry.space_group_name_H-M   'P 1'
#
loop_
_entity.id
_entity.type
_entity.pdbx_description
1 polymer ?
#
loop_
_entity_poly.entity_id
_entity_poly.type
_entity_poly.pdbx_seq_one_letter_code
_entity_poly.pdbx_strand_id
1 'polypeptide(L)' 'ALVRHPGHIKNRDQLINSARGEDIHVEERTIDSHVKRIRRKFKQVDPKFSRIKTIYGIGYSFELK' A
#
# COMPACT_ATOMS: atom_id res chain seq x y z
N ALA A 1 3.06 -4.96 5.38
CA ALA A 1 3.05 -5.99 4.31
C ALA A 1 3.94 -5.64 3.11
N LEU A 2 3.72 -4.53 2.42
CA LEU A 2 4.43 -4.22 1.15
C LEU A 2 5.96 -4.22 1.26
N VAL A 3 6.54 -3.53 2.25
CA VAL A 3 8.00 -3.44 2.41
C VAL A 3 8.64 -4.77 2.81
N ARG A 4 7.87 -5.71 3.39
CA ARG A 4 8.40 -7.02 3.79
C ARG A 4 8.75 -7.91 2.59
N HIS A 5 8.11 -7.68 1.45
CA HIS A 5 8.34 -8.41 0.21
C HIS A 5 8.41 -7.42 -0.96
N PRO A 6 9.52 -6.68 -1.12
CA PRO A 6 9.70 -5.74 -2.21
C PRO A 6 9.54 -6.41 -3.58
N GLY A 7 8.98 -5.69 -4.55
CA GLY A 7 8.67 -6.18 -5.89
C GLY A 7 7.39 -7.03 -5.98
N HIS A 8 6.96 -7.66 -4.88
CA HIS A 8 5.74 -8.47 -4.89
C HIS A 8 4.49 -7.59 -4.94
N ILE A 9 3.62 -7.90 -5.90
CA ILE A 9 2.30 -7.28 -5.98
C ILE A 9 1.40 -7.91 -4.90
N LYS A 10 0.79 -7.05 -4.08
CA LYS A 10 -0.24 -7.42 -3.12
C LYS A 10 -1.57 -6.85 -3.57
N ASN A 11 -2.57 -7.72 -3.74
CA ASN A 11 -3.93 -7.28 -4.04
C ASN A 11 -4.59 -6.69 -2.77
N ARG A 12 -5.77 -6.08 -2.94
CA ARG A 12 -6.45 -5.38 -1.84
C ARG A 12 -6.83 -6.33 -0.71
N ASP A 13 -7.33 -7.51 -1.01
CA ASP A 13 -7.68 -8.53 -0.02
C ASP A 13 -6.47 -8.97 0.81
N GLN A 14 -5.33 -9.20 0.18
CA GLN A 14 -4.08 -9.52 0.87
C GLN A 14 -3.62 -8.38 1.78
N LEU A 15 -3.80 -7.13 1.35
CA LEU A 15 -3.47 -5.96 2.17
C LEU A 15 -4.43 -5.84 3.36
N ILE A 16 -5.73 -6.03 3.14
CA ILE A 16 -6.78 -6.07 4.17
C ILE A 16 -6.45 -7.17 5.18
N ASN A 17 -6.23 -8.40 4.73
CA ASN A 17 -5.90 -9.54 5.57
C ASN A 17 -4.62 -9.32 6.37
N SER A 18 -3.62 -8.67 5.78
CA SER A 18 -2.38 -8.33 6.49
C SER A 18 -2.51 -7.19 7.51
N ALA A 19 -3.58 -6.40 7.40
CA ALA A 19 -3.90 -5.30 8.30
C ALA A 19 -4.83 -5.71 9.43
N ARG A 20 -5.37 -6.94 9.41
CA ARG A 20 -6.25 -7.49 10.44
C ARG A 20 -5.48 -7.70 11.75
N GLY A 21 -5.42 -6.64 12.55
CA GLY A 21 -5.51 -6.71 14.00
C GLY A 21 -6.83 -6.06 14.39
N GLU A 22 -7.68 -6.85 15.05
CA GLU A 22 -9.01 -6.49 15.58
C GLU A 22 -10.08 -6.16 14.51
N ASP A 23 -11.34 -6.38 14.88
CA ASP A 23 -12.57 -6.40 14.07
C ASP A 23 -12.90 -5.12 13.28
N ILE A 24 -12.03 -4.74 12.34
CA ILE A 24 -12.24 -3.60 11.47
C ILE A 24 -12.73 -4.11 10.11
N HIS A 25 -13.97 -3.76 9.76
CA HIS A 25 -14.50 -3.94 8.42
C HIS A 25 -13.79 -2.97 7.46
N VAL A 26 -12.65 -3.39 6.93
CA VAL A 26 -11.88 -2.60 5.97
C VAL A 26 -12.35 -2.92 4.55
N GLU A 27 -13.10 -2.00 3.95
CA GLU A 27 -13.45 -2.06 2.53
C GLU A 27 -12.23 -1.81 1.62
N GLU A 28 -12.29 -2.31 0.38
CA GLU A 28 -11.24 -2.11 -0.63
C GLU A 28 -10.84 -0.63 -0.84
N ARG A 29 -11.81 0.28 -0.85
CA ARG A 29 -11.57 1.73 -1.02
C ARG A 29 -10.77 2.34 0.14
N THR A 30 -10.81 1.71 1.30
CA THR A 30 -10.05 2.13 2.48
C THR A 30 -8.56 1.92 2.27
N ILE A 31 -8.15 0.82 1.61
CA ILE A 31 -6.75 0.57 1.24
C ILE A 31 -6.20 1.68 0.34
N ASP A 32 -6.97 2.10 -0.67
CA ASP A 32 -6.56 3.15 -1.60
C ASP A 32 -6.33 4.48 -0.85
N SER A 33 -7.20 4.82 0.10
CA SER A 33 -7.05 5.99 0.98
C SER A 33 -5.81 5.90 1.87
N HIS A 34 -5.53 4.72 2.44
CA HIS A 34 -4.31 4.51 3.24
C HIS A 34 -3.05 4.65 2.40
N VAL A 35 -2.99 4.04 1.22
CA VAL A 35 -1.84 4.16 0.32
C VAL A 35 -1.62 5.61 -0.09
N LYS A 36 -2.68 6.36 -0.40
CA LYS A 36 -2.61 7.80 -0.69
C LYS A 36 -2.02 8.59 0.48
N ARG A 37 -2.49 8.36 1.71
CA ARG A 37 -1.99 9.02 2.93
C ARG A 37 -0.53 8.68 3.20
N ILE A 38 -0.13 7.42 3.03
CA ILE A 38 1.25 6.96 3.21
C ILE A 38 2.18 7.64 2.20
N ARG A 39 1.83 7.63 0.91
CA ARG A 39 2.59 8.34 -0.14
C ARG A 39 2.77 9.82 0.19
N ARG A 40 1.71 10.48 0.69
CA ARG A 40 1.79 11.89 1.11
C ARG A 40 2.79 12.09 2.25
N LYS A 41 2.78 11.24 3.28
CA LYS A 41 3.75 11.33 4.40
C LYS A 41 5.18 11.16 3.91
N PHE A 42 5.45 10.20 3.01
CA PHE A 42 6.79 10.07 2.44
C PHE A 42 7.19 11.27 1.59
N LYS A 43 6.27 11.82 0.79
CA LYS A 43 6.53 13.01 -0.04
C LYS A 43 6.82 14.28 0.77
N GLN A 44 6.37 14.36 2.02
CA GLN A 44 6.72 15.47 2.92
C GLN A 44 8.20 15.45 3.32
N VAL A 45 8.85 14.27 3.32
CA VAL A 45 10.27 14.11 3.68
C VAL A 45 11.15 13.99 2.44
N ASP A 46 10.68 13.27 1.42
CA ASP A 46 11.34 13.08 0.13
C ASP A 46 10.35 13.40 -1.00
N PRO A 47 10.39 14.62 -1.59
CA PRO A 47 9.50 15.01 -2.67
C PRO A 47 9.54 14.10 -3.91
N LYS A 48 10.65 13.36 -4.11
CA LYS A 48 10.84 12.44 -5.23
C LYS A 48 10.36 11.02 -4.93
N PHE A 49 9.83 10.76 -3.73
CA PHE A 49 9.37 9.43 -3.33
C PHE A 49 8.29 8.89 -4.29
N SER A 50 8.58 7.73 -4.89
CA SER A 50 7.70 7.04 -5.84
C SER A 50 7.73 5.52 -5.73
N ARG A 51 8.16 4.99 -4.56
CA ARG A 51 8.44 3.56 -4.35
C ARG A 51 7.19 2.68 -4.14
N ILE A 52 6.04 3.25 -3.79
CA ILE A 52 4.78 2.50 -3.74
C ILE A 52 4.10 2.66 -5.10
N LYS A 53 4.04 1.61 -5.92
CA LYS A 53 3.40 1.61 -7.24
C LYS A 53 1.97 1.08 -7.17
N THR A 54 1.11 1.62 -8.02
CA THR A 54 -0.24 1.09 -8.26
C THR A 54 -0.19 0.30 -9.56
N ILE A 55 -0.61 -0.95 -9.51
CA ILE A 55 -0.80 -1.80 -10.68
C ILE A 55 -2.30 -1.90 -10.90
N TYR A 56 -2.82 -1.17 -11.89
CA TYR A 56 -4.25 -1.04 -12.14
C TYR A 56 -4.90 -2.42 -12.32
N GLY A 57 -6.04 -2.64 -11.64
CA GLY A 57 -6.75 -3.92 -11.65
C GLY A 57 -6.12 -5.03 -10.80
N ILE A 58 -4.88 -4.86 -10.30
CA ILE A 58 -4.17 -5.93 -9.57
C ILE A 58 -3.90 -5.56 -8.11
N GLY A 59 -3.38 -4.36 -7.83
CA GLY A 59 -3.07 -3.93 -6.47
C GLY A 59 -1.85 -3.01 -6.35
N TYR A 60 -1.01 -3.28 -5.37
CA TYR A 60 0.11 -2.41 -5.00
C TYR A 60 1.41 -3.19 -4.85
N SER A 61 2.53 -2.56 -5.22
CA SER A 61 3.88 -3.09 -5.00
C SER A 61 4.77 -2.01 -4.37
N PHE A 62 5.80 -2.46 -3.65
CA PHE A 62 6.85 -1.58 -3.15
C PHE A 62 8.18 -1.91 -3.81
N GLU A 63 8.83 -0.92 -4.41
CA GLU A 63 10.10 -1.07 -5.12
C GLU A 63 11.26 -0.57 -4.25
N LEU A 64 12.27 -1.44 -4.07
CA LEU A 64 13.56 -1.06 -3.49
C LEU A 64 14.49 -0.64 -4.62
N LYS A 65 14.39 0.63 -5.02
CA LYS A 65 15.31 1.32 -5.96
C LYS A 65 15.64 0.59 -7.25
#